data_AF-A0A2V6CM56-F1
#
_entry.id   AF-A0A2V6CM56-F1
#
_cell.length_a   1.000
_cell.length_b   1.000
_cell.length_c   1.000
_cell.angle_alpha   90.00
_cell.angle_beta   90.00
_cell.angle_gamma   90.00
#
_symmetry.space_group_name_H-M   'P 1'
#
loop_
_entity.id
_entity.type
_entity.pdbx_description
1 polymer ?
#
loop_
_entity_poly.entity_id
_entity_poly.type
_entity_poly.pdbx_seq_one_letter_code
_entity_poly.pdbx_strand_id
1 'polypeptide(L)' 'KLIGAIPKEELEEFFILSDLIVEDATEPSATVEKTPFAKCARCWRHRESVGQSSAHPDLCDRCEGVVASPKPEGRASARP' A
#
# COMPACT_ATOMS: atom_id res chain seq x y z
N LYS A 1 0.89 3.25 -25.51
CA LYS A 1 -0.21 2.71 -24.67
C LYS A 1 0.33 1.66 -23.69
N LEU A 2 1.28 2.02 -22.83
CA LEU A 2 1.92 1.08 -21.90
C LEU A 2 1.38 1.21 -20.47
N ILE A 3 0.91 2.40 -20.06
CA ILE A 3 0.48 2.66 -18.68
C ILE A 3 -0.86 1.97 -18.35
N GLY A 4 -1.80 1.89 -19.30
CA GLY A 4 -3.10 1.25 -19.06
C GLY A 4 -3.07 -0.27 -18.86
N ALA A 5 -1.92 -0.93 -19.07
CA ALA A 5 -1.75 -2.36 -18.85
C ALA A 5 -1.12 -2.70 -17.49
N ILE A 6 -0.62 -1.69 -16.76
CA ILE A 6 0.05 -1.87 -15.47
C ILE A 6 -0.99 -1.66 -14.36
N PRO A 7 -1.11 -2.59 -13.39
CA PRO A 7 -1.98 -2.41 -12.24
C PRO A 7 -1.64 -1.13 -11.46
N LYS A 8 -2.68 -0.44 -10.95
CA LYS A 8 -2.52 0.78 -10.15
C LYS A 8 -1.52 0.60 -9.00
N GLU A 9 -1.61 -0.50 -8.27
CA GLU A 9 -0.74 -0.79 -7.12
C GLU A 9 0.74 -0.89 -7.49
N GLU A 10 1.04 -1.46 -8.67
CA GLU A 10 2.40 -1.56 -9.17
C GLU A 10 2.96 -0.18 -9.55
N LEU A 11 2.13 0.67 -10.15
CA LEU A 11 2.50 2.07 -10.43
C LEU A 11 2.74 2.86 -9.14
N GLU A 12 1.86 2.72 -8.14
CA GLU A 12 2.04 3.35 -6.83
C GLU A 12 3.34 2.91 -6.15
N GLU A 13 3.70 1.63 -6.25
CA GLU A 13 4.97 1.11 -5.74
C GLU A 13 6.16 1.64 -6.53
N PHE A 14 6.07 1.72 -7.85
CA PHE A 14 7.14 2.27 -8.70
C PHE A 14 7.40 3.76 -8.42
N PHE A 15 6.34 4.55 -8.26
CA PHE A 15 6.43 5.99 -7.97
C PHE A 15 6.62 6.31 -6.48
N ILE A 16 6.61 5.30 -5.60
CA ILE A 16 6.73 5.47 -4.14
C ILE A 16 5.61 6.39 -3.60
N LEU A 17 4.41 6.27 -4.14
CA LEU A 17 3.25 7.06 -3.75
C LEU A 17 2.31 6.26 -2.83
N SER A 18 1.50 6.99 -2.05
CA SER A 18 0.44 6.38 -1.23
C SER A 18 -0.85 6.15 -2.03
N ASP A 19 -1.10 7.00 -3.03
CA ASP A 19 -2.23 6.92 -3.97
C ASP A 19 -1.79 7.52 -5.31
N LEU A 20 -2.35 7.04 -6.41
CA LEU A 20 -2.09 7.51 -7.77
C LEU A 20 -3.38 7.47 -8.59
N ILE A 21 -3.65 8.59 -9.26
CA ILE A 21 -4.74 8.75 -10.22
C ILE A 21 -4.09 9.03 -11.56
N VAL A 22 -4.42 8.24 -12.58
CA VAL A 22 -3.93 8.40 -13.96
C VAL A 22 -5.12 8.61 -14.86
N GLU A 23 -5.10 9.69 -15.62
CA GLU A 23 -6.17 10.08 -16.54
C GLU A 23 -5.57 10.35 -17.92
N ASP A 24 -6.34 10.07 -18.98
CA ASP A 24 -5.95 10.41 -20.35
C ASP A 24 -6.10 11.92 -20.58
N ALA A 25 -5.03 12.55 -21.05
CA ALA A 25 -5.00 13.99 -21.34
C ALA A 25 -4.24 14.27 -22.65
N THR A 26 -4.57 15.39 -23.30
CA THR A 26 -3.88 15.84 -24.54
C THR A 26 -2.43 16.24 -24.27
N GLU A 27 -2.15 16.76 -23.08
CA GLU A 27 -0.83 17.23 -22.66
C GLU A 27 -0.47 16.66 -21.28
N PRO A 28 0.80 16.32 -21.03
CA PRO A 28 1.22 15.79 -19.74
C PRO A 28 1.14 16.86 -18.66
N SER A 29 0.41 16.57 -17.60
CA SER A 29 0.32 17.40 -16.39
C SER A 29 0.34 16.53 -15.14
N ALA A 30 0.73 17.12 -14.01
CA ALA A 30 0.76 16.43 -12.72
C ALA A 30 0.40 17.40 -11.59
N THR A 31 -0.37 16.90 -10.62
CA THR A 31 -0.70 17.59 -9.37
C THR A 31 -0.30 16.70 -8.20
N VAL A 32 0.27 17.29 -7.15
CA VAL A 32 0.73 16.56 -5.98
C VAL A 32 0.06 17.15 -4.74
N GLU A 33 -0.66 16.30 -4.02
CA GLU A 33 -1.36 16.67 -2.80
C GLU A 33 -1.06 15.67 -1.68
N LYS A 34 -1.18 16.14 -0.43
CA LYS A 34 -1.07 15.25 0.71
C LYS A 34 -2.35 14.41 0.80
N THR A 35 -2.19 13.10 0.77
CA THR A 35 -3.30 12.16 0.96
C THR A 35 -4.03 12.37 2.30
N PRO A 36 -5.37 12.24 2.34
CA PRO A 36 -6.15 12.32 3.58
C PRO A 36 -6.07 11.03 4.42
N PHE A 37 -5.52 9.95 3.86
CA PHE A 37 -5.52 8.65 4.52
C PHE A 37 -4.56 8.59 5.72
N ALA A 38 -4.86 7.73 6.68
CA ALA A 38 -4.01 7.52 7.85
C ALA A 38 -2.78 6.66 7.51
N LYS A 39 -1.67 6.89 8.22
CA LYS A 39 -0.42 6.13 8.06
C LYS A 39 -0.51 4.78 8.75
N CYS A 40 -0.23 3.70 8.02
CA CYS A 40 -0.09 2.37 8.62
C CYS A 40 1.19 2.29 9.48
N ALA A 41 1.08 1.77 10.70
CA ALA A 41 2.22 1.65 11.62
C ALA A 41 3.31 0.66 11.15
N ARG A 42 2.96 -0.33 10.31
CA ARG A 42 3.88 -1.38 9.86
C ARG A 42 4.59 -1.08 8.54
N CYS A 43 3.85 -0.70 7.49
CA CYS A 43 4.44 -0.44 6.17
C CYS A 43 4.67 1.05 5.89
N TRP A 44 4.22 1.94 6.78
CA TRP A 44 4.31 3.40 6.67
C TRP A 44 3.64 4.04 5.45
N ARG A 45 2.92 3.26 4.63
CA ARG A 45 2.06 3.80 3.57
C ARG A 45 0.78 4.36 4.17
N HIS A 46 0.27 5.44 3.58
CA HIS A 46 -1.06 5.95 3.94
C HIS A 46 -2.09 5.19 3.10
N ARG A 47 -3.08 4.60 3.75
CA ARG A 47 -4.09 3.76 3.08
C ARG A 47 -5.45 4.01 3.70
N GLU A 48 -6.49 3.99 2.88
CA GLU A 48 -7.88 4.14 3.32
C GLU A 48 -8.29 3.06 4.33
N SER A 49 -7.72 1.86 4.20
CA SER A 49 -8.03 0.71 5.07
C SER A 49 -7.50 0.85 6.50
N VAL A 50 -6.63 1.83 6.80
CA VAL A 50 -6.08 2.01 8.15
C VAL A 50 -7.20 2.43 9.10
N GLY A 51 -7.41 1.66 10.16
CA GLY A 51 -8.50 1.89 11.12
C GLY A 51 -9.77 1.07 10.88
N GLN A 52 -9.85 0.33 9.77
CA GLN A 52 -11.02 -0.52 9.48
C GLN A 52 -11.06 -1.80 10.34
N SER A 53 -9.90 -2.31 10.76
CA SER A 53 -9.82 -3.47 11.65
C SER A 53 -10.04 -3.10 13.10
N SER A 54 -10.91 -3.82 13.80
CA SER A 54 -11.06 -3.71 15.25
C SER A 54 -9.91 -4.36 16.02
N ALA A 55 -9.26 -5.37 15.44
CA ALA A 55 -8.14 -6.08 16.08
C ALA A 55 -6.82 -5.31 15.94
N HIS A 56 -6.64 -4.62 14.80
CA HIS A 56 -5.43 -3.89 14.45
C HIS A 56 -5.76 -2.51 13.83
N PRO A 57 -6.28 -1.55 14.63
CA PRO A 57 -6.78 -0.26 14.13
C PRO A 57 -5.67 0.64 13.56
N ASP A 58 -4.41 0.36 13.83
CA ASP A 58 -3.24 1.08 13.34
C ASP A 58 -2.63 0.47 12.06
N LEU A 59 -3.21 -0.63 11.56
CA LEU A 59 -2.73 -1.36 10.38
C LEU A 59 -3.67 -1.21 9.18
N CYS A 60 -3.09 -1.31 7.98
CA CYS A 60 -3.87 -1.56 6.77
C CYS A 60 -4.20 -3.05 6.63
N ASP A 61 -5.20 -3.37 5.81
CA ASP A 61 -5.66 -4.72 5.48
C ASP A 61 -4.53 -5.69 5.07
N ARG A 62 -3.59 -5.24 4.23
CA ARG A 62 -2.40 -6.02 3.83
C ARG A 62 -1.52 -6.37 5.01
N CYS A 63 -1.30 -5.40 5.91
CA CYS A 63 -0.45 -5.60 7.08
C CYS A 63 -1.14 -6.47 8.12
N GLU A 64 -2.45 -6.29 8.31
CA GLU A 64 -3.31 -7.14 9.12
C GLU A 64 -3.24 -8.60 8.65
N GLY A 65 -3.45 -8.86 7.36
CA GLY A 65 -3.41 -10.22 6.82
C GLY A 65 -2.09 -10.95 7.12
N VAL A 66 -0.96 -10.22 7.09
CA VAL A 66 0.35 -10.79 7.42
C VAL A 66 0.52 -11.08 8.91
N VAL A 67 -0.03 -10.25 9.81
CA VAL A 67 0.09 -10.48 11.26
C VAL A 67 -0.94 -11.48 11.79
N ALA A 68 -2.10 -11.56 11.15
CA ALA A 68 -3.15 -12.52 11.48
C ALA A 68 -2.83 -13.92 10.96
N SER A 69 -2.01 -14.04 9.91
CA SER A 69 -1.58 -15.32 9.38
C SER A 69 -0.67 -16.05 10.39
N PRO A 70 -0.95 -17.33 10.70
CA PRO A 70 -0.03 -18.13 11.48
C PRO A 70 1.31 -18.21 10.74
N LYS A 71 2.41 -18.11 11.49
CA LYS A 71 3.76 -18.20 10.92
C LYS A 71 3.85 -19.51 10.11
N PRO A 72 4.31 -19.47 8.85
CA PRO A 72 4.53 -20.70 8.10
C PRO A 72 5.53 -21.57 8.89
N GLU A 73 5.07 -22.76 9.30
CA GLU A 73 5.92 -23.75 9.94
C GLU A 73 6.99 -24.17 8.93
N GLY A 74 8.26 -23.90 9.24
CA GLY A 74 9.37 -24.32 8.36
C GLY A 74 10.57 -23.37 8.25
N ARG A 75 10.53 -22.15 8.80
CA ARG A 75 11.76 -21.35 8.97
C ARG A 75 12.20 -21.35 10.42
N ALA A 76 12.95 -22.39 10.79
CA ALA A 76 13.80 -22.34 11.97
C ALA A 76 14.57 -21.02 11.93
N SER A 77 14.47 -20.27 13.03
CA SER A 77 15.22 -19.04 13.24
C SER A 77 16.71 -19.41 13.32
N ALA A 78 17.37 -19.56 12.19
CA ALA A 78 18.82 -19.45 12.10
C ALA A 78 19.15 -17.97 12.31
N ARG A 79 19.30 -17.60 13.58
CA ARG A 79 19.94 -16.37 14.01
C ARG A 79 21.26 -16.81 14.65
N PRO A 80 22.43 -16.29 14.23
CA PRO A 80 23.63 -16.41 15.06
C PRO A 80 23.41 -15.69 16.40
#